data_AF-A0A955QQ94-F1
#
_entry.id   AF-A0A955QQ94-F1
#
_cell.length_a   1.000
_cell.length_b   1.000
_cell.length_c   1.000
_cell.angle_alpha   90.00
_cell.angle_beta   90.00
_cell.angle_gamma   90.00
#
_symmetry.space_group_name_H-M   'P 1'
#
loop_
_entity.id
_entity.type
_entity.pdbx_description
1 polymer ?
#
loop_
_entity_poly.entity_id
_entity_poly.type
_entity_poly.pdbx_seq_one_letter_code
_entity_poly.pdbx_strand_id
1 'polypeptide(L)'
;MKKAKIKGYKKVRTSLFLGRGIRALFRVGLQMLITCLPLLPFIAIGAVFFLPQSPHLRVSYTYTGSYEYPSYRTCQYLGVHGTVQVIGQDCPLVAFIEGKF
;
A
#
# COMPACT_ATOMS: atom_id res chain seq x y z
N MET A 1 10.87 8.83 73.16
CA MET A 1 10.71 8.54 71.71
C MET A 1 12.07 8.71 71.03
N LYS A 2 12.66 7.64 70.47
CA LYS A 2 14.00 7.70 69.83
C LYS A 2 13.83 7.94 68.32
N LYS A 3 14.39 9.05 67.80
CA LYS A 3 14.40 9.34 66.36
C LYS A 3 15.62 8.66 65.71
N ALA A 4 15.38 7.85 64.69
CA ALA A 4 16.44 7.25 63.88
C ALA A 4 17.14 8.32 63.02
N LYS A 5 18.47 8.40 63.14
CA LYS A 5 19.31 9.32 62.37
C LYS A 5 19.74 8.64 61.07
N ILE A 6 19.12 9.02 59.95
CA ILE A 6 19.40 8.44 58.63
C ILE A 6 20.80 8.89 58.19
N LYS A 7 21.76 7.95 58.21
CA LYS A 7 23.14 8.15 57.73
C LYS A 7 23.19 8.00 56.21
N GLY A 8 22.82 9.07 55.51
CA GLY A 8 23.08 9.26 54.08
C GLY A 8 22.21 8.44 53.13
N TYR A 9 22.03 8.95 51.92
CA TYR A 9 21.35 8.27 50.81
C TYR A 9 22.35 8.08 49.66
N LYS A 10 22.42 6.88 49.10
CA LYS A 10 23.25 6.58 47.93
C LYS A 10 22.38 6.76 46.69
N LYS A 11 22.65 7.81 45.89
CA LYS A 11 21.91 8.07 44.65
C LYS A 11 22.25 6.96 43.64
N VAL A 12 21.36 5.97 43.50
CA VAL A 12 21.54 4.87 42.55
C VAL A 12 21.37 5.43 41.14
N ARG A 13 22.48 5.48 40.39
CA ARG A 13 22.58 6.06 39.05
C ARG A 13 22.15 5.02 38.00
N THR A 14 20.92 4.49 38.10
CA THR A 14 20.52 3.27 37.38
C THR A 14 19.75 3.47 36.07
N SER A 15 19.46 4.70 35.61
CA SER A 15 18.50 4.89 34.50
C SER A 15 19.03 5.60 33.25
N LEU A 16 20.27 6.10 33.25
CA LEU A 16 20.75 6.96 32.16
C LEU A 16 21.18 6.18 30.90
N PHE A 17 21.58 4.92 31.03
CA PHE A 17 21.99 4.07 29.90
C PHE A 17 20.80 3.42 29.19
N LEU A 18 19.77 2.98 29.92
CA LEU A 18 18.57 2.38 29.35
C LEU A 18 17.82 3.38 28.45
N GLY A 19 17.68 4.62 28.91
CA GLY A 19 17.04 5.69 28.13
C GLY A 19 17.83 6.14 26.90
N ARG A 20 19.15 5.92 26.85
CA ARG A 20 19.98 6.22 25.67
C ARG A 20 19.87 5.12 24.61
N GLY A 21 19.81 3.85 25.02
CA GLY A 21 19.60 2.72 24.12
C GLY A 21 18.26 2.80 23.38
N ILE A 22 17.18 3.10 24.10
CA ILE A 22 15.84 3.27 23.51
C ILE A 22 15.79 4.42 22.51
N ARG A 23 16.42 5.57 22.83
CA ARG A 23 16.49 6.71 21.90
C ARG A 23 17.33 6.39 20.66
N ALA A 24 18.42 5.64 20.81
CA ALA A 24 19.24 5.22 19.68
C ALA A 24 18.47 4.28 18.74
N LEU A 25 17.77 3.29 19.30
CA LEU A 25 16.90 2.39 18.55
C LEU A 25 15.81 3.14 17.79
N PHE A 26 15.15 4.09 18.46
CA PHE A 26 14.11 4.91 17.84
C PHE A 26 14.68 5.77 16.69
N ARG A 27 15.88 6.33 16.86
CA ARG A 27 16.56 7.09 15.81
C ARG A 27 16.88 6.23 14.60
N VAL A 28 17.44 5.05 14.81
CA VAL A 28 17.78 4.11 13.73
C VAL A 28 16.51 3.64 13.03
N GLY A 29 15.47 3.28 13.78
CA GLY A 29 14.18 2.88 13.20
C GLY A 29 13.53 3.99 12.36
N LEU A 30 13.53 5.24 12.86
CA LEU A 30 13.02 6.39 12.12
C LEU A 30 13.87 6.68 10.88
N GLN A 31 15.20 6.57 10.98
CA GLN A 31 16.09 6.77 9.84
C GLN A 31 15.81 5.73 8.74
N MET A 32 15.69 4.46 9.12
CA MET A 32 15.36 3.37 8.19
C MET A 32 13.98 3.59 7.55
N LEU A 33 12.99 4.04 8.32
CA LEU A 33 11.67 4.37 7.78
C LEU A 33 11.74 5.50 6.74
N ILE A 34 12.48 6.59 7.03
CA ILE A 34 12.67 7.70 6.09
C ILE A 34 13.39 7.23 4.82
N THR A 35 14.39 6.35 4.96
CA THR A 35 15.13 5.80 3.82
C THR A 35 14.28 4.83 2.98
N CYS A 36 13.34 4.11 3.60
CA CYS A 36 12.44 3.19 2.90
C CYS A 36 11.17 3.86 2.34
N LEU A 37 10.78 5.03 2.86
CA LEU A 37 9.63 5.78 2.36
C LEU A 37 9.66 6.09 0.84
N PRO A 38 10.80 6.47 0.23
CA PRO A 38 10.86 6.67 -1.23
C PRO A 38 10.77 5.36 -2.04
N LEU A 39 10.95 4.20 -1.42
CA LEU A 39 10.77 2.89 -2.07
C LEU A 39 9.30 2.47 -2.13
N LEU A 40 8.45 3.09 -1.31
CA LEU A 40 7.03 2.79 -1.20
C LEU A 40 6.26 2.86 -2.54
N PRO A 41 6.47 3.85 -3.44
CA PRO A 41 5.83 3.84 -4.77
C PRO A 41 6.25 2.63 -5.62
N PHE A 42 7.52 2.21 -5.57
CA PHE A 42 7.99 1.05 -6.32
C PHE A 42 7.39 -0.25 -5.77
N ILE A 43 7.28 -0.36 -4.44
CA ILE A 43 6.59 -1.48 -3.78
C ILE A 43 5.11 -1.49 -4.18
N ALA A 44 4.44 -0.33 -4.19
CA ALA A 44 3.05 -0.21 -4.58
C ALA A 44 2.83 -0.62 -6.05
N ILE A 45 3.69 -0.16 -6.97
CA ILE A 45 3.66 -0.57 -8.38
C ILE A 45 3.88 -2.08 -8.51
N GLY A 46 4.88 -2.63 -7.82
CA GLY A 46 5.14 -4.06 -7.78
C GLY A 46 3.95 -4.86 -7.27
N ALA A 47 3.31 -4.41 -6.19
CA ALA A 47 2.15 -5.06 -5.60
C ALA A 47 0.96 -5.13 -6.57
N VAL A 48 0.76 -4.13 -7.45
CA VAL A 48 -0.30 -4.15 -8.46
C VAL A 48 -0.18 -5.34 -9.42
N PHE A 49 1.05 -5.81 -9.70
CA PHE A 49 1.26 -7.00 -10.54
C PHE A 49 0.93 -8.33 -9.84
N PHE A 50 0.86 -8.34 -8.51
CA PHE A 50 0.53 -9.53 -7.71
C PHE A 50 -0.92 -9.55 -7.22
N LEU A 51 -1.68 -8.47 -7.43
CA LEU A 51 -3.08 -8.43 -7.05
C LEU A 51 -3.91 -9.36 -7.97
N PRO A 52 -4.89 -10.11 -7.41
CA PRO A 52 -5.76 -10.97 -8.21
C PRO A 52 -6.65 -10.16 -9.17
N GLN A 53 -6.92 -8.90 -8.84
CA GLN A 53 -7.67 -7.95 -9.65
C GLN A 53 -6.77 -6.77 -10.00
N SER A 54 -6.64 -6.49 -11.29
CA SER A 54 -5.86 -5.36 -11.78
C SER A 54 -6.71 -4.44 -12.65
N PRO A 55 -6.41 -3.13 -12.66
CA PRO A 55 -7.11 -2.19 -13.53
C PRO A 55 -6.74 -2.49 -14.98
N HIS A 56 -7.76 -2.63 -15.82
CA HIS A 56 -7.61 -2.73 -17.26
C HIS A 56 -8.26 -1.53 -17.96
N LEU A 57 -7.57 -1.00 -18.97
CA LEU A 57 -8.02 0.13 -19.77
C LEU A 57 -8.73 -0.37 -21.03
N ARG A 58 -9.91 0.17 -21.33
CA ARG A 58 -10.64 -0.17 -22.56
C ARG A 58 -9.88 0.33 -23.78
N VAL A 59 -9.49 -0.58 -24.67
CA VAL A 59 -8.75 -0.28 -25.91
C VAL A 59 -9.64 -0.30 -27.14
N SER A 60 -10.66 -1.17 -27.15
CA SER A 60 -11.62 -1.25 -28.25
C SER A 60 -12.98 -1.70 -27.74
N TYR A 61 -14.02 -1.36 -28.49
CA TYR A 61 -15.38 -1.80 -28.21
C TYR A 61 -16.17 -1.91 -29.51
N THR A 62 -17.13 -2.82 -29.53
CA THR A 62 -18.18 -2.90 -30.54
C THR A 62 -19.46 -2.35 -29.94
N TYR A 63 -20.14 -1.48 -30.69
CA TYR A 63 -21.45 -0.99 -30.33
C TYR A 63 -22.45 -1.36 -31.43
N THR A 64 -23.69 -1.54 -31.03
CA THR A 64 -24.85 -1.82 -31.89
C THR A 64 -25.95 -0.82 -31.55
N GLY A 65 -26.70 -0.34 -32.53
CA GLY A 65 -27.76 0.65 -32.30
C GLY A 65 -27.46 2.03 -32.89
N SER A 66 -28.40 2.95 -32.70
CA SER A 66 -28.26 4.34 -33.13
C SER A 66 -27.38 5.13 -32.15
N TYR A 67 -26.92 6.31 -32.58
CA TYR A 67 -26.16 7.22 -31.72
C TYR A 67 -26.91 7.60 -30.42
N GLU A 68 -28.24 7.65 -30.48
CA GLU A 68 -29.11 7.98 -29.34
C GLU A 68 -29.26 6.81 -28.34
N TYR A 69 -29.08 5.56 -28.81
CA TYR A 69 -29.21 4.35 -27.99
C TYR A 69 -28.08 3.35 -28.29
N PRO A 70 -26.83 3.68 -27.92
CA PRO A 70 -25.70 2.79 -28.17
C PRO A 70 -25.75 1.59 -27.21
N SER A 71 -25.84 0.38 -27.76
CA SER A 71 -25.71 -0.88 -27.02
C SER A 71 -24.31 -1.45 -27.23
N TYR A 72 -23.45 -1.35 -26.22
CA TYR A 72 -22.14 -1.99 -26.24
C TYR A 72 -22.32 -3.51 -26.17
N ARG A 73 -21.50 -4.26 -26.91
CA ARG A 73 -21.61 -5.73 -26.99
C ARG A 73 -20.33 -6.42 -26.56
N THR A 74 -19.21 -5.96 -27.08
CA THR A 74 -17.93 -6.63 -26.91
C THR A 74 -16.86 -5.59 -26.66
N CYS A 75 -16.11 -5.73 -25.57
CA CYS A 75 -15.14 -4.74 -25.15
C CYS A 75 -13.81 -5.40 -24.85
N GLN A 76 -12.74 -4.84 -25.43
CA GLN A 76 -11.39 -5.30 -25.19
C GLN A 76 -10.71 -4.35 -24.22
N TYR A 77 -10.09 -4.94 -23.23
CA TYR A 77 -9.42 -4.28 -22.14
C TYR A 77 -7.96 -4.71 -22.14
N LEU A 78 -7.03 -3.76 -21.95
CA LEU A 78 -5.61 -4.00 -21.80
C LEU A 78 -5.21 -3.72 -20.35
N GLY A 79 -4.67 -4.72 -19.67
CA GLY A 79 -4.15 -4.60 -18.31
C GLY A 79 -2.74 -5.15 -18.19
N VAL A 80 -2.26 -5.24 -16.95
CA VAL A 80 -0.91 -5.75 -16.64
C VAL A 80 -0.70 -7.21 -17.02
N HIS A 81 -1.78 -7.99 -17.10
CA HIS A 81 -1.75 -9.41 -17.50
C HIS A 81 -2.08 -9.64 -18.98
N GLY A 82 -2.22 -8.57 -19.78
CA GLY A 82 -2.51 -8.65 -21.20
C GLY A 82 -3.90 -8.18 -21.58
N THR A 83 -4.38 -8.64 -22.74
CA THR A 83 -5.66 -8.24 -23.32
C THR A 83 -6.78 -9.20 -22.94
N VAL A 84 -7.88 -8.68 -22.41
CA VAL A 84 -9.07 -9.44 -22.04
C VAL A 84 -10.27 -8.94 -22.83
N GLN A 85 -11.09 -9.86 -23.33
CA GLN A 85 -12.35 -9.56 -23.99
C GLN A 85 -13.52 -9.83 -23.05
N VAL A 86 -14.38 -8.83 -22.86
CA VAL A 86 -15.57 -8.89 -22.02
C VAL A 86 -16.80 -8.68 -22.89
N ILE A 87 -17.82 -9.53 -22.71
CA ILE A 87 -19.12 -9.39 -23.35
C ILE A 87 -20.08 -8.79 -22.32
N GLY A 88 -20.65 -7.64 -22.63
CA GLY A 88 -21.51 -6.91 -21.68
C GLY A 88 -22.15 -5.68 -22.30
N GLN A 89 -23.19 -5.18 -21.65
CA GLN A 89 -23.93 -3.99 -22.11
C GLN A 89 -23.24 -2.67 -21.73
N ASP A 90 -22.38 -2.71 -20.72
CA ASP A 90 -21.64 -1.56 -20.22
C ASP A 90 -20.14 -1.79 -20.36
N CYS A 91 -19.46 -0.82 -20.97
CA CYS A 91 -18.02 -0.86 -21.17
C CYS A 91 -17.38 0.39 -20.57
N PRO A 92 -17.15 0.42 -19.25
CA PRO A 92 -16.45 1.54 -18.64
C PRO A 92 -15.05 1.72 -19.23
N LEU A 93 -14.50 2.94 -19.13
CA LEU A 93 -13.16 3.23 -19.62
C LEU A 93 -12.10 2.43 -18.87
N VAL A 94 -12.30 2.21 -17.56
CA VAL A 94 -11.45 1.41 -16.70
C VAL A 94 -12.31 0.37 -15.99
N ALA A 95 -11.91 -0.89 -16.06
CA ALA A 95 -12.55 -1.99 -15.36
C ALA A 95 -11.53 -2.76 -14.52
N PHE A 96 -11.90 -3.16 -13.32
CA PHE A 96 -11.11 -4.12 -12.54
C PHE A 96 -11.54 -5.52 -12.94
N ILE A 97 -10.64 -6.24 -13.60
CA ILE A 97 -10.90 -7.58 -14.13
C ILE A 97 -9.95 -8.54 -13.43
N GLU A 98 -10.48 -9.69 -13.01
CA GLU A 98 -9.66 -10.77 -12.46
C GLU A 98 -8.74 -11.33 -13.53
N GLY A 99 -7.44 -11.28 -13.27
CA GLY A 99 -6.45 -11.95 -14.10
C GLY A 99 -6.58 -13.45 -13.89
N LYS A 100 -7.20 -14.16 -14.82
CA LYS A 100 -7.09 -15.62 -14.87
C LYS A 100 -5.68 -15.96 -15.34
N PHE A 101 -4.86 -16.44 -14.41
CA PHE A 101 -3.58 -17.10 -14.70
C PHE A 101 -3.81 -18.39 -15.49
#